data_AF-A0A0S8D4A0-F1
#
_entry.id   AF-A0A0S8D4A0-F1
#
_cell.length_a   1.000
_cell.length_b   1.000
_cell.length_c   1.000
_cell.angle_alpha   90.00
_cell.angle_beta   90.00
_cell.angle_gamma   90.00
#
_symmetry.space_group_name_H-M   'P 1'
#
loop_
_entity.id
_entity.type
_entity.pdbx_description
1 polymer ?
#
loop_
_entity_poly.entity_id
_entity_poly.type
_entity_poly.pdbx_seq_one_letter_code
_entity_poly.pdbx_strand_id
1 'polypeptide(L)'
;MVASGVLLVIVGLWFFITYWLTPHVKHPDGKARITGRCGDTMEIDLKFTGDRVSETSYWTDGCAYSLSAVYAAADLAKGKTPDEIIEIDANVIQKTIGGLPTDHMHCADLAAETLGAAVNNYMLKSRIKPTPGAAQS
;
A
#
# COMPACT_ATOMS: atom_id res chain seq x y z
N MET A 1 43.19 -3.91 -5.10
CA MET A 1 42.70 -3.96 -3.69
C MET A 1 41.72 -2.84 -3.35
N VAL A 2 41.88 -1.60 -3.84
CA VAL A 2 40.95 -0.48 -3.53
C VAL A 2 39.54 -0.68 -4.15
N ALA A 3 39.45 -1.27 -5.35
CA ALA A 3 38.18 -1.45 -6.06
C ALA A 3 37.18 -2.37 -5.32
N SER A 4 37.65 -3.41 -4.63
CA SER A 4 36.78 -4.36 -3.91
C SER A 4 36.20 -3.77 -2.62
N GLY A 5 36.95 -2.90 -1.92
CA GLY A 5 36.48 -2.24 -0.71
C GLY A 5 35.36 -1.23 -0.96
N VAL A 6 35.48 -0.46 -2.06
CA VAL A 6 34.44 0.50 -2.48
C VAL A 6 33.15 -0.24 -2.86
N LEU A 7 33.24 -1.38 -3.53
CA LEU A 7 32.09 -2.17 -3.95
C LEU A 7 31.31 -2.74 -2.76
N LEU A 8 32.02 -3.20 -1.71
CA LEU A 8 31.40 -3.68 -0.47
C LEU A 8 30.71 -2.55 0.32
N VAL A 9 31.30 -1.35 0.34
CA VAL A 9 30.68 -0.18 0.97
C VAL A 9 29.43 0.25 0.21
N ILE A 10 29.47 0.26 -1.13
CA ILE A 10 28.30 0.58 -1.96
C ILE A 10 27.17 -0.44 -1.77
N VAL A 11 27.49 -1.75 -1.80
CA VAL A 11 26.49 -2.82 -1.59
C VAL A 11 25.96 -2.79 -0.15
N GLY A 12 26.82 -2.55 0.84
CA GLY A 12 26.43 -2.43 2.24
C GLY A 12 25.53 -1.23 2.50
N LEU A 13 25.87 -0.07 1.91
CA LEU A 13 25.03 1.13 1.98
C LEU A 13 23.70 0.92 1.23
N TRP A 14 23.71 0.32 0.05
CA TRP A 14 22.49 0.04 -0.71
C TRP A 14 21.57 -0.95 0.04
N PHE A 15 22.13 -2.00 0.62
CA PHE A 15 21.37 -2.95 1.45
C PHE A 15 20.81 -2.26 2.70
N PHE A 16 21.61 -1.46 3.39
CA PHE A 16 21.17 -0.75 4.59
C PHE A 16 20.07 0.27 4.27
N ILE A 17 20.23 1.05 3.20
CA ILE A 17 19.25 2.03 2.74
C ILE A 17 17.95 1.34 2.35
N THR A 18 17.99 0.27 1.55
CA THR A 18 16.78 -0.43 1.11
C THR A 18 16.08 -1.14 2.28
N TYR A 19 16.82 -1.80 3.16
CA TYR A 19 16.26 -2.48 4.31
C TYR A 19 15.63 -1.51 5.32
N TRP A 20 16.18 -0.31 5.46
CA TRP A 20 15.67 0.70 6.38
C TRP A 20 14.55 1.57 5.79
N LEU A 21 14.56 1.84 4.47
CA LEU A 21 13.53 2.66 3.82
C LEU A 21 12.23 1.93 3.51
N THR A 22 12.22 0.59 3.45
CA THR A 22 11.00 -0.12 3.07
C THR A 22 10.04 -0.13 4.26
N PRO A 23 8.92 0.62 4.23
CA PRO A 23 8.00 0.68 5.36
C PRO A 23 7.34 -0.69 5.50
N HIS A 24 7.73 -1.45 6.52
CA HIS A 24 7.10 -2.72 6.84
C HIS A 24 6.10 -2.51 7.98
N VAL A 25 4.82 -2.67 7.68
CA VAL A 25 3.77 -2.62 8.70
C VAL A 25 3.75 -3.96 9.44
N LYS A 26 4.06 -3.93 10.74
CA LYS A 26 3.94 -5.12 11.59
C LYS A 26 2.48 -5.34 11.95
N HIS A 27 1.96 -6.55 11.71
CA HIS A 27 0.58 -6.94 12.00
C HIS A 27 -0.48 -5.98 11.41
N PRO A 28 -0.60 -5.91 10.08
CA PRO A 28 -1.61 -5.07 9.43
C PRO A 28 -3.02 -5.52 9.81
N ASP A 29 -3.92 -4.56 10.02
CA ASP A 29 -5.31 -4.82 10.34
C ASP A 29 -6.13 -5.08 9.06
N GLY A 30 -5.78 -4.39 7.96
CA GLY A 30 -6.28 -4.63 6.61
C GLY A 30 -5.14 -4.99 5.66
N LYS A 31 -5.35 -5.99 4.80
CA LYS A 31 -4.37 -6.46 3.83
C LYS A 31 -5.06 -6.98 2.58
N ALA A 32 -4.52 -6.65 1.41
CA ALA A 32 -4.87 -7.29 0.16
C ALA A 32 -3.66 -7.44 -0.76
N ARG A 33 -3.69 -8.51 -1.55
CA ARG A 33 -2.75 -8.76 -2.63
C ARG A 33 -3.53 -9.22 -3.86
N ILE A 34 -3.43 -8.49 -4.97
CA ILE A 34 -4.20 -8.73 -6.19
C ILE A 34 -3.25 -8.77 -7.38
N THR A 35 -3.44 -9.76 -8.25
CA THR A 35 -2.78 -9.84 -9.55
C THR A 35 -3.75 -9.37 -10.63
N GLY A 36 -3.40 -8.30 -11.33
CA GLY A 36 -4.21 -7.71 -12.39
C GLY A 36 -4.15 -8.49 -13.68
N ARG A 37 -5.02 -8.13 -14.64
CA ARG A 37 -5.05 -8.75 -15.98
C ARG A 37 -3.79 -8.48 -16.80
N CYS A 38 -3.04 -7.44 -16.46
CA CYS A 38 -1.74 -7.12 -17.06
C CYS A 38 -0.61 -8.06 -16.60
N GLY A 39 -0.84 -8.87 -15.55
CA GLY A 39 0.16 -9.76 -14.96
C GLY A 39 0.86 -9.16 -13.72
N ASP A 40 0.80 -7.85 -13.53
CA ASP A 40 1.35 -7.19 -12.34
C ASP A 40 0.57 -7.58 -11.08
N THR A 41 1.28 -7.71 -9.98
CA THR A 41 0.74 -7.94 -8.64
C THR A 41 1.00 -6.73 -7.76
N MET A 42 -0.03 -6.30 -7.03
CA MET A 42 0.06 -5.24 -6.03
C MET A 42 -0.35 -5.77 -4.67
N GLU A 43 0.30 -5.26 -3.62
CA GLU A 43 -0.01 -5.53 -2.24
C GLU A 43 -0.10 -4.22 -1.47
N ILE A 44 -1.16 -4.07 -0.66
CA ILE A 44 -1.35 -2.94 0.25
C ILE A 44 -1.70 -3.50 1.63
N ASP A 45 -0.96 -3.02 2.63
CA ASP A 45 -1.11 -3.34 4.04
C ASP A 45 -1.45 -2.05 4.80
N LEU A 46 -2.52 -2.08 5.60
CA LEU A 46 -3.04 -0.94 6.35
C LEU A 46 -3.06 -1.26 7.86
N LYS A 47 -2.51 -0.36 8.66
CA LYS A 47 -2.63 -0.36 10.12
C LYS A 47 -3.59 0.74 10.56
N PHE A 48 -4.55 0.41 11.41
CA PHE A 48 -5.49 1.37 11.95
C PHE A 48 -5.18 1.65 13.42
N THR A 49 -5.21 2.94 13.80
CA THR A 49 -5.18 3.38 15.20
C THR A 49 -6.46 4.15 15.45
N GLY A 50 -7.36 3.57 16.26
CA GLY A 50 -8.74 4.06 16.35
C GLY A 50 -9.49 3.78 15.04
N ASP A 51 -10.03 4.84 14.42
CA ASP A 51 -10.79 4.80 13.18
C ASP A 51 -9.98 5.23 11.94
N ARG A 52 -8.70 5.60 12.11
CA ARG A 52 -7.85 6.14 11.03
C ARG A 52 -6.62 5.28 10.76
N VAL A 53 -6.17 5.29 9.51
CA VAL A 53 -4.94 4.61 9.09
C VAL A 53 -3.73 5.34 9.68
N SER A 54 -2.94 4.64 10.51
CA SER A 54 -1.71 5.18 11.10
C SER A 54 -0.46 4.84 10.29
N GLU A 55 -0.42 3.64 9.69
CA GLU A 55 0.71 3.17 8.91
C GLU A 55 0.23 2.41 7.67
N THR A 56 1.02 2.50 6.61
CA THR A 56 0.76 1.80 5.35
C THR A 56 2.03 1.18 4.81
N SER A 57 1.91 0.01 4.22
CA SER A 57 2.96 -0.62 3.43
C SER A 57 2.40 -0.95 2.05
N TYR A 58 3.26 -0.91 1.05
CA TYR A 58 2.91 -1.20 -0.34
C TYR A 58 4.02 -1.99 -1.00
N TRP A 59 3.65 -2.84 -1.95
CA TRP A 59 4.60 -3.60 -2.75
C TRP A 59 4.00 -3.92 -4.12
N THR A 60 4.84 -4.02 -5.14
CA THR A 60 4.46 -4.51 -6.46
C THR A 60 5.66 -5.13 -7.18
N ASP A 61 5.40 -6.10 -8.06
CA ASP A 61 6.37 -6.64 -9.03
C ASP A 61 6.23 -6.01 -10.43
N GLY A 62 5.34 -5.01 -10.56
CA GLY A 62 5.06 -4.32 -11.81
C GLY A 62 6.09 -3.28 -12.21
N CYS A 63 5.75 -2.52 -13.26
CA CYS A 63 6.60 -1.46 -13.78
C CYS A 63 6.64 -0.20 -12.88
N ALA A 64 7.42 0.82 -13.29
CA ALA A 64 7.52 2.08 -12.54
C ALA A 64 6.18 2.81 -12.36
N TYR A 65 5.25 2.68 -13.32
CA TYR A 65 3.90 3.23 -13.21
C TYR A 65 3.07 2.48 -12.17
N SER A 66 3.18 1.15 -12.12
CA SER A 66 2.56 0.30 -11.10
C SER A 66 3.08 0.66 -9.71
N LEU A 67 4.39 0.84 -9.56
CA LEU A 67 5.01 1.29 -8.31
C LEU A 67 4.49 2.67 -7.88
N SER A 68 4.39 3.62 -8.81
CA SER A 68 3.90 4.97 -8.52
C SER A 68 2.41 4.97 -8.12
N ALA A 69 1.59 4.17 -8.80
CA ALA A 69 0.17 4.06 -8.52
C ALA A 69 -0.10 3.40 -7.16
N VAL A 70 0.55 2.28 -6.84
CA VAL A 70 0.37 1.60 -5.54
C VAL A 70 0.90 2.43 -4.38
N TYR A 71 2.01 3.15 -4.58
CA TYR A 71 2.53 4.11 -3.61
C TYR A 71 1.50 5.21 -3.33
N ALA A 72 0.96 5.84 -4.38
CA ALA A 72 -0.02 6.91 -4.23
C ALA A 72 -1.31 6.43 -3.55
N ALA A 73 -1.80 5.23 -3.91
CA ALA A 73 -2.96 4.63 -3.26
C ALA A 73 -2.72 4.44 -1.74
N ALA A 74 -1.58 3.86 -1.35
CA ALA A 74 -1.23 3.66 0.05
C ALA A 74 -1.01 5.00 0.78
N ASP A 75 -0.35 5.97 0.15
CA ASP A 75 -0.07 7.27 0.76
C ASP A 75 -1.35 8.09 0.99
N LEU A 76 -2.26 8.10 0.00
CA LEU A 76 -3.57 8.75 0.12
C LEU A 76 -4.42 8.16 1.24
N ALA A 77 -4.25 6.88 1.56
CA ALA A 77 -5.01 6.22 2.62
C ALA A 77 -4.56 6.65 4.02
N LYS A 78 -3.33 7.17 4.20
CA LYS A 78 -2.82 7.57 5.52
C LYS A 78 -3.69 8.65 6.14
N GLY A 79 -3.99 8.48 7.43
CA GLY A 79 -4.81 9.38 8.22
C GLY A 79 -6.29 9.36 7.88
N LYS A 80 -6.75 8.57 6.89
CA LYS A 80 -8.16 8.48 6.49
C LYS A 80 -8.91 7.38 7.25
N THR A 81 -10.22 7.53 7.36
CA THR A 81 -11.14 6.49 7.83
C THR A 81 -11.46 5.48 6.70
N PRO A 82 -11.97 4.28 7.01
CA PRO A 82 -12.40 3.32 5.98
C PRO A 82 -13.34 3.91 4.94
N ASP A 83 -14.32 4.72 5.38
CA ASP A 83 -15.30 5.35 4.49
C ASP A 83 -14.63 6.37 3.56
N GLU A 84 -13.68 7.16 4.07
CA GLU A 84 -12.90 8.11 3.27
C GLU A 84 -11.98 7.42 2.25
N ILE A 85 -11.53 6.18 2.54
CA ILE A 85 -10.66 5.42 1.64
C ILE A 85 -11.44 4.80 0.48
N ILE A 86 -12.69 4.41 0.69
CA ILE A 86 -13.55 3.83 -0.36
C ILE A 86 -13.78 4.84 -1.51
N GLU A 87 -13.73 6.14 -1.22
CA GLU A 87 -13.84 7.21 -2.21
C GLU A 87 -12.56 7.43 -3.05
N ILE A 88 -11.46 6.74 -2.74
CA ILE A 88 -10.22 6.82 -3.52
C ILE A 88 -10.34 5.91 -4.74
N ASP A 89 -10.68 6.51 -5.88
CA ASP A 89 -10.74 5.83 -7.17
C ASP A 89 -9.43 5.96 -7.97
N ALA A 90 -9.37 5.28 -9.12
CA ALA A 90 -8.24 5.36 -10.04
C ALA A 90 -7.98 6.78 -10.54
N ASN A 91 -9.01 7.63 -10.65
CA ASN A 91 -8.88 9.02 -11.08
C ASN A 91 -8.14 9.88 -10.07
N VAL A 92 -8.45 9.71 -8.78
CA VAL A 92 -7.75 10.38 -7.68
C VAL A 92 -6.29 9.93 -7.64
N ILE A 93 -6.03 8.63 -7.78
CA ILE A 93 -4.67 8.07 -7.79
C ILE A 93 -3.85 8.64 -8.95
N GLN A 94 -4.36 8.59 -10.19
CA GLN A 94 -3.60 9.12 -11.34
C GLN A 94 -3.33 10.62 -11.20
N LYS A 95 -4.28 11.40 -10.69
CA LYS A 95 -4.12 12.85 -10.52
C LYS A 95 -3.04 13.16 -9.50
N THR A 96 -2.93 12.35 -8.46
CA THR A 96 -1.93 12.49 -7.39
C THR A 96 -0.51 12.31 -7.92
N ILE A 97 -0.32 11.42 -8.90
CA ILE A 97 0.99 11.16 -9.53
C ILE A 97 1.25 12.00 -10.80
N GLY A 98 0.40 13.00 -11.09
CA GLY A 98 0.56 13.88 -12.25
C GLY A 98 0.02 13.32 -13.57
N GLY A 99 -0.70 12.21 -13.52
CA GLY A 99 -1.30 11.52 -14.67
C GLY A 99 -0.51 10.27 -15.09
N LEU A 100 -1.12 9.48 -15.96
CA LEU A 100 -0.51 8.30 -16.57
C LEU A 100 -0.67 8.35 -18.09
N PRO A 101 0.28 7.77 -18.86
CA PRO A 101 0.05 7.48 -20.27
C PRO A 101 -1.18 6.59 -20.44
N THR A 102 -1.92 6.77 -21.53
CA THR A 102 -3.18 6.05 -21.80
C THR A 102 -3.03 4.53 -21.67
N ASP A 103 -1.92 3.97 -22.15
CA ASP A 103 -1.67 2.52 -22.12
C ASP A 103 -1.42 1.98 -20.69
N HIS A 104 -1.11 2.84 -19.72
CA HIS A 104 -0.75 2.49 -18.34
C HIS A 104 -1.81 2.90 -17.32
N MET A 105 -2.98 3.37 -17.77
CA MET A 105 -4.12 3.70 -16.90
C MET A 105 -4.54 2.54 -15.99
N HIS A 106 -4.37 1.31 -16.48
CA HIS A 106 -4.65 0.08 -15.74
C HIS A 106 -3.84 -0.06 -14.43
N CYS A 107 -2.69 0.60 -14.31
CA CYS A 107 -1.90 0.63 -13.07
C CYS A 107 -2.65 1.34 -11.94
N ALA A 108 -3.37 2.43 -12.25
CA ALA A 108 -4.19 3.15 -11.28
C ALA A 108 -5.45 2.35 -10.91
N ASP A 109 -6.06 1.67 -11.87
CA ASP A 109 -7.21 0.79 -11.61
C ASP A 109 -6.84 -0.35 -10.66
N LEU A 110 -5.71 -1.03 -10.92
CA LEU A 110 -5.23 -2.12 -10.06
C LEU A 110 -4.86 -1.62 -8.65
N ALA A 111 -4.29 -0.42 -8.54
CA ALA A 111 -3.97 0.18 -7.25
C ALA A 111 -5.24 0.52 -6.45
N ALA A 112 -6.27 1.09 -7.10
CA ALA A 112 -7.56 1.36 -6.49
C ALA A 112 -8.25 0.07 -6.02
N GLU A 113 -8.26 -0.95 -6.86
CA GLU A 113 -8.83 -2.26 -6.54
C GLU A 113 -8.14 -2.90 -5.33
N THR A 114 -6.80 -2.86 -5.31
CA THR A 114 -6.01 -3.41 -4.21
C THR A 114 -6.25 -2.65 -2.91
N LEU A 115 -6.35 -1.32 -2.96
CA LEU A 115 -6.63 -0.49 -1.79
C LEU A 115 -8.03 -0.77 -1.23
N GLY A 116 -9.04 -0.80 -2.12
CA GLY A 116 -10.42 -1.12 -1.74
C GLY A 116 -10.53 -2.52 -1.12
N ALA A 117 -9.83 -3.50 -1.67
CA ALA A 117 -9.77 -4.84 -1.10
C ALA A 117 -9.09 -4.87 0.28
N ALA A 118 -8.03 -4.08 0.49
CA ALA A 118 -7.34 -4.01 1.78
C ALA A 118 -8.24 -3.41 2.87
N VAL A 119 -9.00 -2.37 2.56
CA VAL A 119 -9.99 -1.78 3.48
C VAL A 119 -11.17 -2.72 3.70
N ASN A 120 -11.67 -3.36 2.66
CA ASN A 120 -12.74 -4.35 2.81
C ASN A 120 -12.30 -5.51 3.72
N ASN A 121 -11.05 -5.96 3.60
CA ASN A 121 -10.48 -6.97 4.49
C ASN A 121 -10.50 -6.52 5.97
N TYR A 122 -10.14 -5.26 6.24
CA TYR A 122 -10.23 -4.68 7.57
C TYR A 122 -11.69 -4.64 8.08
N MET A 123 -12.63 -4.15 7.26
CA MET A 123 -14.05 -4.01 7.61
C MET A 123 -14.73 -5.36 7.87
N LEU A 124 -14.35 -6.42 7.15
CA LEU A 124 -14.86 -7.77 7.40
C LEU A 124 -14.31 -8.34 8.71
N LYS A 125 -13.02 -8.12 9.00
CA LYS A 125 -12.41 -8.56 10.27
C LYS A 125 -12.94 -7.81 11.48
N SER A 126 -13.22 -6.51 11.36
CA SER A 126 -13.77 -5.71 12.45
C SER A 126 -15.20 -6.13 12.82
N ARG A 127 -16.00 -6.60 11.84
CA ARG A 127 -17.33 -7.19 12.09
C ARG A 127 -17.29 -8.53 12.83
N ILE A 128 -16.19 -9.28 12.71
CA ILE A 128 -16.03 -10.61 13.33
C ILE A 128 -15.42 -10.52 14.74
N LYS A 129 -14.68 -9.45 15.07
CA LYS A 129 -14.20 -9.23 16.42
C LYS A 129 -15.37 -8.85 17.34
N PRO A 130 -15.67 -9.60 18.40
CA PRO A 130 -16.62 -9.15 19.41
C PRO A 130 -16.04 -7.89 20.05
N THR A 131 -16.74 -6.76 19.93
CA THR A 131 -16.39 -5.53 20.65
C THR A 131 -16.39 -5.84 22.15
N PRO A 132 -15.25 -5.71 22.87
CA PRO A 132 -15.22 -5.90 24.32
C PRO A 132 -15.80 -4.65 25.00
N GLY A 133 -17.12 -4.43 24.83
CA GLY A 133 -17.81 -3.25 25.35
C GLY A 133 -19.33 -3.22 25.17
N ALA A 134 -19.94 -4.12 24.40
CA ALA A 134 -21.40 -4.17 24.24
C ALA A 134 -22.11 -5.09 25.26
N ALA A 135 -21.54 -5.23 26.46
CA ALA A 135 -22.14 -5.93 27.58
C ALA A 135 -21.98 -5.08 28.84
N GLN A 136 -22.83 -4.06 28.98
CA GLN A 136 -23.33 -3.47 30.24
C GLN A 136 -23.98 -2.10 29.97
N SER A 137 -25.29 -2.10 29.69
CA SER A 137 -26.25 -1.07 30.13
C SER A 137 -27.66 -1.63 30.03
#